data_AF-A0A543IER4-F1
#
_entry.id   AF-A0A543IER4-F1
#
_cell.length_a   1.000
_cell.length_b   1.000
_cell.length_c   1.000
_cell.angle_alpha   90.00
_cell.angle_beta   90.00
_cell.angle_gamma   90.00
#
_symmetry.space_group_name_H-M   'P 1'
#
loop_
_entity.id
_entity.type
_entity.pdbx_description
1 polymer ?
#
loop_
_entity_poly.entity_id
_entity_poly.type
_entity_poly.pdbx_seq_one_letter_code
_entity_poly.pdbx_strand_id
1 'polypeptide(L)'
;MQTWDVIRREGDGGTFRVAAHDSRISALAQVLVLAAEETEGGAGREYRVEGPPGPAVRTNRDLYLVFLHLGQEARAASWSLSAFLRSLWRVSAPLSGRPRLEPDDVAAMFAAASTTPPAAFDPAWSGKDLSLPGDEPDGYADWERVLLSQIADLEDFLAAPPGPRARFGVDAPRPPGSGARATPARWYNFDPATYLECAVAGSLGGWDAADGARVPLPAPPGEPPARSYVRTITTMTWGDLARIAVCGQVYE
;
A
#
# COMPACT_ATOMS: atom_id res chain seq x y z
N MET A 1 -23.60 -15.66 -10.93
CA MET A 1 -22.50 -14.82 -10.43
C MET A 1 -22.87 -14.36 -9.04
N GLN A 2 -21.93 -14.42 -8.10
CA GLN A 2 -22.07 -13.78 -6.80
C GLN A 2 -21.66 -12.32 -6.94
N THR A 3 -22.40 -11.39 -6.33
CA THR A 3 -22.14 -9.96 -6.40
C THR A 3 -21.94 -9.38 -5.01
N TRP A 4 -21.10 -8.35 -4.91
CA TRP A 4 -20.91 -7.53 -3.71
C TRP A 4 -21.40 -6.12 -3.98
N ASP A 5 -22.34 -5.67 -3.17
CA ASP A 5 -23.02 -4.38 -3.30
C ASP A 5 -22.43 -3.37 -2.33
N VAL A 6 -22.14 -2.17 -2.84
CA VAL A 6 -21.77 -1.04 -2.00
C VAL A 6 -23.05 -0.33 -1.58
N ILE A 7 -23.30 -0.28 -0.28
CA ILE A 7 -24.49 0.31 0.31
C ILE A 7 -24.09 1.58 1.07
N ARG A 8 -24.79 2.68 0.81
CA ARG A 8 -24.72 3.92 1.57
C ARG A 8 -25.85 3.97 2.59
N ARG A 9 -25.54 4.34 3.82
CA ARG A 9 -26.53 4.61 4.85
C ARG A 9 -26.78 6.11 4.93
N GLU A 10 -28.05 6.48 4.94
CA GLU A 10 -28.51 7.86 5.12
C GLU A 10 -28.74 8.17 6.61
N GLY A 11 -28.71 9.45 6.96
CA GLY A 11 -28.92 9.91 8.34
C GLY A 11 -30.30 9.58 8.92
N ASP A 12 -31.29 9.32 8.08
CA ASP A 12 -32.65 8.88 8.46
C ASP A 12 -32.76 7.35 8.67
N GLY A 13 -31.66 6.61 8.47
CA GLY A 13 -31.62 5.15 8.55
C GLY A 13 -31.94 4.44 7.23
N GLY A 14 -32.23 5.17 6.15
CA GLY A 14 -32.37 4.63 4.80
C GLY A 14 -31.07 3.99 4.31
N THR A 15 -31.20 2.99 3.43
CA THR A 15 -30.05 2.36 2.76
C THR A 15 -30.24 2.43 1.25
N PHE A 16 -29.17 2.78 0.53
CA PHE A 16 -29.19 2.90 -0.93
C PHE A 16 -28.03 2.13 -1.54
N ARG A 17 -28.32 1.32 -2.56
CA ARG A 17 -27.28 0.63 -3.34
C ARG A 17 -26.60 1.61 -4.26
N VAL A 18 -25.31 1.85 -4.02
CA VAL A 18 -24.45 2.76 -4.78
C VAL A 18 -23.93 2.06 -6.04
N ALA A 19 -23.47 0.82 -5.91
CA ALA A 19 -22.83 0.06 -6.97
C ALA A 19 -22.83 -1.45 -6.68
N ALA A 20 -22.44 -2.23 -7.68
CA ALA A 20 -22.30 -3.69 -7.63
C ALA A 20 -20.97 -4.11 -8.23
N HIS A 21 -20.32 -5.10 -7.64
CA HIS A 21 -19.02 -5.63 -8.06
C HIS A 21 -19.00 -7.15 -8.09
N ASP A 22 -18.16 -7.69 -8.96
CA ASP A 22 -17.90 -9.13 -9.05
C ASP A 22 -16.85 -9.62 -8.03
N SER A 23 -16.25 -8.69 -7.28
CA SER A 23 -15.21 -8.95 -6.29
C SER A 23 -15.46 -8.18 -5.01
N ARG A 24 -15.25 -8.84 -3.87
CA ARG A 24 -15.25 -8.22 -2.54
C ARG A 24 -14.21 -7.11 -2.42
N ILE A 25 -13.00 -7.33 -2.97
CA ILE A 25 -11.90 -6.34 -2.92
C ILE A 25 -12.27 -5.08 -3.69
N SER A 26 -12.88 -5.21 -4.87
CA SER A 26 -13.32 -4.06 -5.66
C SER A 26 -14.44 -3.26 -4.97
N ALA A 27 -15.39 -3.96 -4.32
CA ALA A 27 -16.43 -3.30 -3.54
C ALA A 27 -15.86 -2.56 -2.31
N LEU A 28 -14.94 -3.19 -1.57
CA LEU A 28 -14.26 -2.56 -0.43
C LEU A 28 -13.38 -1.38 -0.87
N ALA A 29 -12.69 -1.50 -2.00
CA ALA A 29 -11.89 -0.41 -2.56
C ALA A 29 -12.77 0.80 -2.86
N GLN A 30 -13.93 0.61 -3.48
CA GLN A 30 -14.87 1.72 -3.72
C GLN A 30 -15.38 2.34 -2.42
N VAL A 31 -15.66 1.54 -1.38
CA VAL A 31 -16.00 2.06 -0.05
C VAL A 31 -14.90 2.97 0.50
N LEU A 32 -13.62 2.59 0.35
CA LEU A 32 -12.49 3.42 0.80
C LEU A 32 -12.36 4.71 -0.01
N VAL A 33 -12.57 4.69 -1.33
CA VAL A 33 -12.59 5.89 -2.16
C VAL A 33 -13.67 6.86 -1.69
N LEU A 34 -14.91 6.37 -1.55
CA LEU A 34 -16.04 7.18 -1.10
C LEU A 34 -15.82 7.73 0.32
N ALA A 35 -15.31 6.92 1.24
CA ALA A 35 -15.04 7.36 2.61
C ALA A 35 -13.90 8.39 2.69
N ALA A 36 -12.88 8.29 1.84
CA ALA A 36 -11.81 9.30 1.75
C ALA A 36 -12.37 10.64 1.25
N GLU A 37 -13.23 10.62 0.23
CA GLU A 37 -13.92 11.82 -0.28
C GLU A 37 -14.82 12.47 0.78
N GLU A 38 -15.55 11.67 1.57
CA GLU A 38 -16.36 12.18 2.69
C GLU A 38 -15.51 12.78 3.81
N THR A 39 -14.32 12.22 4.07
CA THR A 39 -13.39 12.74 5.08
C THR A 39 -12.91 14.14 4.71
N GLU A 40 -12.73 14.41 3.42
CA GLU A 40 -12.37 15.73 2.89
C GLU A 40 -13.56 16.68 2.80
N GLY A 41 -14.73 16.17 2.39
CA GLY A 41 -15.95 16.96 2.20
C GLY A 41 -16.77 17.20 3.47
N GLY A 42 -16.50 16.48 4.55
CA GLY A 42 -17.14 16.65 5.87
C GLY A 42 -18.59 16.20 5.97
N ALA A 43 -19.12 15.46 4.99
CA ALA A 43 -20.53 15.08 4.96
C ALA A 43 -20.87 13.81 5.76
N GLY A 44 -19.87 13.08 6.27
CA GLY A 44 -20.04 12.08 7.34
C GLY A 44 -20.91 10.86 6.98
N ARG A 45 -20.99 10.50 5.69
CA ARG A 45 -21.79 9.35 5.24
C ARG A 45 -21.12 8.01 5.55
N GLU A 46 -21.93 7.01 5.89
CA GLU A 46 -21.45 5.65 6.18
C GLU A 46 -21.67 4.75 4.95
N TYR A 47 -20.62 4.05 4.53
CA TYR A 47 -20.66 3.08 3.43
C TYR A 47 -20.26 1.69 3.93
N ARG A 48 -20.91 0.64 3.39
CA ARG A 48 -20.59 -0.76 3.70
C ARG A 48 -20.71 -1.66 2.47
N VAL A 49 -20.14 -2.85 2.55
CA VAL A 49 -20.27 -3.89 1.52
C VAL A 49 -21.24 -4.97 1.99
N GLU A 50 -22.19 -5.34 1.14
CA GLU A 50 -23.11 -6.48 1.33
C GLU A 50 -22.85 -7.52 0.24
N GLY A 51 -22.71 -8.79 0.60
CA GLY A 51 -22.44 -9.86 -0.36
C GLY A 51 -22.14 -11.20 0.32
N PRO A 52 -21.68 -12.21 -0.43
CA PRO A 52 -21.29 -13.49 0.13
C PRO A 52 -20.31 -13.37 1.31
N PRO A 53 -20.43 -14.25 2.31
CA PRO A 53 -19.59 -14.22 3.50
C PRO A 53 -18.19 -14.79 3.23
N GLY A 54 -17.23 -14.35 4.05
CA GLY A 54 -15.87 -14.87 4.09
C GLY A 54 -14.85 -13.99 3.35
N PRO A 55 -13.56 -14.12 3.71
CA PRO A 55 -12.50 -13.30 3.13
C PRO A 55 -12.16 -13.75 1.71
N ALA A 56 -11.82 -12.77 0.86
CA ALA A 56 -11.26 -12.99 -0.46
C ALA A 56 -9.77 -13.34 -0.39
N VAL A 57 -9.03 -12.70 0.51
CA VAL A 57 -7.60 -12.92 0.76
C VAL A 57 -7.43 -13.75 2.04
N ARG A 58 -6.90 -14.97 1.90
CA ARG A 58 -6.74 -15.92 3.03
C ARG A 58 -5.31 -16.19 3.39
N THR A 59 -4.40 -16.03 2.43
CA THR A 59 -3.00 -16.37 2.56
C THR A 59 -2.10 -15.23 2.13
N ASN A 60 -0.85 -15.26 2.58
CA ASN A 60 0.18 -14.36 2.08
C ASN A 60 0.36 -14.45 0.56
N ARG A 61 0.16 -15.64 -0.05
CA ARG A 61 0.18 -15.83 -1.50
C ARG A 61 -0.95 -15.07 -2.19
N ASP A 62 -2.17 -15.10 -1.63
CA ASP A 62 -3.30 -14.37 -2.21
C ASP A 62 -3.02 -12.86 -2.24
N LEU A 63 -2.50 -12.33 -1.13
CA LEU A 63 -2.14 -10.91 -1.03
C LEU A 63 -0.98 -10.55 -1.97
N TYR A 64 0.02 -11.43 -2.10
CA TYR A 64 1.12 -11.27 -3.05
C TYR A 64 0.60 -11.13 -4.49
N LEU A 65 -0.28 -12.03 -4.92
CA LEU A 65 -0.83 -12.02 -6.29
C LEU A 65 -1.69 -10.77 -6.56
N VAL A 66 -2.44 -10.29 -5.56
CA VAL A 66 -3.16 -9.01 -5.66
C VAL A 66 -2.18 -7.86 -5.90
N PHE A 67 -1.12 -7.74 -5.11
CA PHE A 67 -0.15 -6.65 -5.24
C PHE A 67 0.59 -6.68 -6.58
N LEU A 68 0.95 -7.88 -7.04
CA LEU A 68 1.60 -8.04 -8.34
C LEU A 68 0.68 -7.57 -9.48
N HIS A 69 -0.59 -7.94 -9.43
CA HIS A 69 -1.58 -7.49 -10.40
C HIS A 69 -1.74 -5.96 -10.39
N LEU A 70 -1.92 -5.36 -9.20
CA LEU A 70 -2.04 -3.91 -9.02
C LEU A 70 -0.80 -3.16 -9.53
N GLY A 71 0.39 -3.71 -9.31
CA GLY A 71 1.64 -3.16 -9.83
C GLY A 71 1.66 -3.10 -11.35
N GLN A 72 1.24 -4.18 -12.02
CA GLN A 72 1.15 -4.21 -13.49
C GLN A 72 0.10 -3.23 -14.01
N GLU A 73 -1.05 -3.12 -13.36
CA GLU A 73 -2.09 -2.15 -13.73
C GLU A 73 -1.61 -0.70 -13.58
N ALA A 74 -0.98 -0.36 -12.44
CA ALA A 74 -0.43 0.96 -12.20
C ALA A 74 0.64 1.33 -13.23
N ARG A 75 1.52 0.39 -13.59
CA ARG A 75 2.51 0.56 -14.66
C ARG A 75 1.85 0.76 -16.02
N ALA A 76 0.84 -0.04 -16.37
CA ALA A 76 0.10 0.09 -17.63
C ALA A 76 -0.61 1.44 -17.74
N ALA A 77 -1.15 1.94 -16.62
CA ALA A 77 -1.75 3.26 -16.51
C ALA A 77 -0.72 4.40 -16.33
N SER A 78 0.59 4.11 -16.43
CA SER A 78 1.69 5.09 -16.35
C SER A 78 1.70 5.92 -15.06
N TRP A 79 1.29 5.31 -13.94
CA TRP A 79 1.41 5.93 -12.62
C TRP A 79 2.88 6.09 -12.23
N SER A 80 3.23 7.26 -11.70
CA SER A 80 4.48 7.40 -10.95
C SER A 80 4.32 6.80 -9.56
N LEU A 81 5.42 6.33 -8.98
CA LEU A 81 5.39 5.82 -7.60
C LEU A 81 4.94 6.90 -6.61
N SER A 82 5.38 8.15 -6.78
CA SER A 82 4.93 9.28 -5.94
C SER A 82 3.41 9.50 -6.03
N ALA A 83 2.82 9.41 -7.23
CA ALA A 83 1.37 9.52 -7.37
C ALA A 83 0.67 8.36 -6.66
N PHE A 84 1.13 7.13 -6.85
CA PHE A 84 0.54 5.95 -6.21
C PHE A 84 0.59 6.04 -4.68
N LEU A 85 1.73 6.42 -4.10
CA LEU A 85 1.88 6.54 -2.64
C LEU A 85 1.04 7.70 -2.06
N ARG A 86 0.87 8.81 -2.78
CA ARG A 86 -0.04 9.90 -2.36
C ARG A 86 -1.50 9.48 -2.42
N SER A 87 -1.89 8.68 -3.41
CA SER A 87 -3.22 8.07 -3.44
C SER A 87 -3.41 7.08 -2.30
N LEU A 88 -2.39 6.26 -2.01
CA LEU A 88 -2.40 5.31 -0.90
C LEU A 88 -2.58 6.01 0.46
N TRP A 89 -1.84 7.09 0.69
CA TRP A 89 -1.97 7.93 1.89
C TRP A 89 -3.39 8.51 2.04
N ARG A 90 -3.98 8.97 0.94
CA ARG A 90 -5.34 9.52 0.93
C ARG A 90 -6.39 8.47 1.29
N VAL A 91 -6.35 7.30 0.64
CA VAL A 91 -7.37 6.25 0.83
C VAL A 91 -7.19 5.42 2.10
N SER A 92 -6.06 5.56 2.79
CA SER A 92 -5.85 4.91 4.09
C SER A 92 -6.50 5.64 5.25
N ALA A 93 -6.80 6.94 5.11
CA ALA A 93 -7.35 7.77 6.20
C ALA A 93 -8.62 7.18 6.85
N PRO A 94 -9.60 6.61 6.11
CA PRO A 94 -10.78 5.97 6.71
C PRO A 94 -10.48 4.75 7.61
N LEU A 95 -9.29 4.16 7.46
CA LEU A 95 -8.85 3.01 8.25
C LEU A 95 -8.06 3.41 9.51
N SER A 96 -7.73 4.69 9.68
CA SER A 96 -6.82 5.19 10.73
C SER A 96 -7.22 4.82 12.16
N GLY A 97 -8.52 4.71 12.44
CA GLY A 97 -9.04 4.32 13.76
C GLY A 97 -8.98 2.81 14.05
N ARG A 98 -8.60 1.98 13.06
CA ARG A 98 -8.53 0.52 13.23
C ARG A 98 -7.18 0.12 13.82
N PRO A 99 -7.13 -0.61 14.95
CA PRO A 99 -5.87 -1.07 15.53
C PRO A 99 -5.20 -2.18 14.70
N ARG A 100 -6.00 -2.94 13.95
CA ARG A 100 -5.56 -3.98 13.03
C ARG A 100 -6.47 -4.02 11.81
N LEU A 101 -5.95 -4.50 10.70
CA LEU A 101 -6.64 -4.57 9.42
C LEU A 101 -6.89 -6.02 9.04
N GLU A 102 -8.00 -6.27 8.34
CA GLU A 102 -8.20 -7.54 7.64
C GLU A 102 -7.36 -7.54 6.35
N PRO A 103 -6.87 -8.70 5.87
CA PRO A 103 -6.16 -8.78 4.60
C PRO A 103 -6.97 -8.23 3.41
N ASP A 104 -8.29 -8.37 3.45
CA ASP A 104 -9.20 -7.79 2.45
C ASP A 104 -9.18 -6.25 2.48
N ASP A 105 -9.14 -5.63 3.67
CA ASP A 105 -9.02 -4.17 3.80
C ASP A 105 -7.68 -3.69 3.23
N VAL A 106 -6.59 -4.42 3.47
CA VAL A 106 -5.26 -4.09 2.93
C VAL A 106 -5.26 -4.19 1.41
N ALA A 107 -5.74 -5.30 0.85
CA ALA A 107 -5.87 -5.47 -0.59
C ALA A 107 -6.76 -4.37 -1.22
N ALA A 108 -7.89 -4.05 -0.58
CA ALA A 108 -8.80 -2.99 -1.01
C ALA A 108 -8.17 -1.60 -0.95
N MET A 109 -7.37 -1.31 0.07
CA MET A 109 -6.68 -0.03 0.21
C MET A 109 -5.68 0.20 -0.92
N PHE A 110 -4.90 -0.81 -1.30
CA PHE A 110 -3.97 -0.71 -2.44
C PHE A 110 -4.72 -0.66 -3.79
N ALA A 111 -5.84 -1.37 -3.93
CA ALA A 111 -6.70 -1.29 -5.12
C ALA A 111 -7.42 0.07 -5.24
N ALA A 112 -7.81 0.69 -4.12
CA ALA A 112 -8.35 2.05 -4.12
C ALA A 112 -7.28 3.05 -4.56
N ALA A 113 -6.04 2.88 -4.10
CA ALA A 113 -4.92 3.76 -4.46
C ALA A 113 -4.62 3.77 -5.97
N SER A 114 -4.79 2.64 -6.68
CA SER A 114 -4.55 2.56 -8.13
C SER A 114 -5.60 3.27 -8.99
N THR A 115 -6.73 3.67 -8.40
CA THR A 115 -7.86 4.29 -9.12
C THR A 115 -8.23 5.67 -8.58
N THR A 116 -7.69 6.07 -7.42
CA THR A 116 -8.02 7.34 -6.77
C THR A 116 -7.04 8.42 -7.18
N PRO A 117 -7.49 9.60 -7.67
CA PRO A 117 -6.59 10.70 -8.01
C PRO A 117 -5.63 11.04 -6.84
N PRO A 118 -4.33 11.21 -7.10
CA PRO A 118 -3.35 11.47 -6.06
C PRO A 118 -3.64 12.80 -5.37
N ALA A 119 -3.56 12.80 -4.04
CA ALA A 119 -3.56 14.05 -3.27
C ALA A 119 -2.42 14.96 -3.76
N ALA A 120 -2.62 16.27 -3.72
CA ALA A 120 -1.53 17.21 -4.02
C ALA A 120 -0.35 16.96 -3.07
N PHE A 121 0.87 17.10 -3.57
CA PHE A 121 2.05 17.07 -2.70
C PHE A 121 2.03 18.32 -1.80
N ASP A 122 2.19 18.13 -0.50
CA ASP A 122 2.36 19.21 0.47
C ASP A 122 3.86 19.42 0.74
N PRO A 123 4.44 20.58 0.35
CA PRO A 123 5.84 20.88 0.60
C PRO A 123 6.27 20.79 2.07
N ALA A 124 5.33 20.92 3.02
CA ALA A 124 5.61 20.76 4.44
C ALA A 124 6.08 19.34 4.78
N TRP A 125 5.72 18.32 3.99
CA TRP A 125 6.14 16.93 4.21
C TRP A 125 7.67 16.77 4.13
N SER A 126 8.35 17.49 3.23
CA SER A 126 9.81 17.41 3.12
C SER A 126 10.53 17.94 4.36
N GLY A 127 10.02 19.01 4.98
CA GLY A 127 10.62 19.64 6.16
C GLY A 127 10.15 19.07 7.51
N LYS A 128 9.08 18.27 7.52
CA LYS A 128 8.51 17.70 8.76
C LYS A 128 9.44 16.65 9.37
N ASP A 129 9.54 16.64 10.70
CA ASP A 129 10.13 15.52 11.43
C ASP A 129 9.16 14.32 11.37
N LEU A 130 9.58 13.30 10.63
CA LEU A 130 8.87 12.05 10.42
C LEU A 130 9.57 10.89 11.12
N SER A 131 10.48 11.14 12.07
CA SER A 131 11.10 10.08 12.84
C SER A 131 10.05 9.28 13.64
N LEU A 132 10.30 7.97 13.76
CA LEU A 132 9.46 7.11 14.59
C LEU A 132 9.77 7.35 16.07
N PRO A 133 8.75 7.37 16.95
CA PRO A 133 8.96 7.50 18.39
C PRO A 133 9.61 6.26 19.03
N GLY A 134 9.58 5.12 18.34
CA GLY A 134 10.21 3.86 18.75
C GLY A 134 10.74 3.08 17.54
N ASP A 135 11.26 1.88 17.79
CA ASP A 135 11.93 1.07 16.77
C ASP A 135 10.97 0.50 15.71
N GLU A 136 9.72 0.26 16.07
CA GLU A 136 8.68 -0.27 15.19
C GLU A 136 7.42 0.60 15.19
N PRO A 137 6.73 0.76 14.05
CA PRO A 137 5.43 1.43 14.00
C PRO A 137 4.34 0.69 14.77
N ASP A 138 3.67 1.39 15.69
CA ASP A 138 2.60 0.80 16.53
C ASP A 138 1.19 1.05 15.95
N GLY A 139 0.99 2.20 15.30
CA GLY A 139 -0.32 2.60 14.78
C GLY A 139 -0.27 3.35 13.46
N TYR A 140 -1.46 3.79 13.02
CA TYR A 140 -1.63 4.52 11.77
C TYR A 140 -0.70 5.73 11.65
N ALA A 141 -0.54 6.52 12.72
CA ALA A 141 0.31 7.71 12.70
C ALA A 141 1.79 7.39 12.44
N ASP A 142 2.29 6.25 12.92
CA ASP A 142 3.66 5.81 12.65
C ASP A 142 3.82 5.27 11.23
N TRP A 143 2.83 4.51 10.76
CA TRP A 143 2.79 4.07 9.37
C TRP A 143 2.70 5.26 8.39
N GLU A 144 1.93 6.29 8.73
CA GLU A 144 1.83 7.53 7.95
C GLU A 144 3.19 8.23 7.86
N ARG A 145 3.96 8.28 8.96
CA ARG A 145 5.34 8.81 8.94
C ARG A 145 6.24 8.05 7.97
N VAL A 146 6.12 6.72 7.91
CA VAL A 146 6.85 5.88 6.94
C VAL A 146 6.47 6.25 5.51
N LEU A 147 5.17 6.32 5.21
CA LEU A 147 4.70 6.63 3.86
C LEU A 147 5.04 8.06 3.42
N LEU A 148 4.88 9.04 4.30
CA LEU A 148 5.27 10.44 4.04
C LEU A 148 6.79 10.58 3.87
N SER A 149 7.59 9.79 4.59
CA SER A 149 9.05 9.79 4.40
C SER A 149 9.42 9.35 2.98
N GLN A 150 8.71 8.33 2.47
CA GLN A 150 8.92 7.84 1.11
C GLN A 150 8.46 8.83 0.05
N ILE A 151 7.30 9.46 0.26
CA ILE A 151 6.79 10.50 -0.65
C ILE A 151 7.77 11.68 -0.71
N ALA A 152 8.31 12.11 0.42
CA ALA A 152 9.28 13.20 0.48
C ALA A 152 10.60 12.85 -0.24
N ASP A 153 11.13 11.62 -0.03
CA ASP A 153 12.32 11.15 -0.75
C ASP A 153 12.08 11.10 -2.27
N LEU A 154 10.90 10.67 -2.72
CA LEU A 154 10.56 10.66 -4.15
C LEU A 154 10.47 12.06 -4.75
N GLU A 155 10.02 13.05 -3.98
CA GLU A 155 10.04 14.46 -4.42
C GLU A 155 11.48 14.98 -4.53
N ASP A 156 12.35 14.63 -3.58
CA ASP A 156 13.78 14.96 -3.64
C ASP A 156 14.44 14.39 -4.92
N PHE A 157 14.04 13.18 -5.34
CA PHE A 157 14.49 12.59 -6.61
C PHE A 157 13.92 13.27 -7.84
N LEU A 158 12.76 13.94 -7.79
CA LEU A 158 12.31 14.77 -8.91
C LEU A 158 13.21 16.00 -9.09
N ALA A 159 13.67 16.60 -7.97
CA ALA A 159 14.58 17.73 -7.98
C ALA A 159 16.02 17.34 -8.37
N ALA A 160 16.46 16.14 -7.97
CA ALA A 160 17.76 15.57 -8.30
C ALA A 160 17.61 14.11 -8.80
N PRO A 161 17.27 13.92 -10.09
CA PRO A 161 17.00 12.60 -10.66
C PRO A 161 18.16 11.62 -10.50
N PRO A 162 17.89 10.36 -10.12
CA PRO A 162 18.95 9.38 -9.95
C PRO A 162 19.48 8.94 -11.32
N GLY A 163 20.79 8.65 -11.37
CA GLY A 163 21.45 8.23 -12.61
C GLY A 163 21.03 6.82 -13.09
N PRO A 164 21.52 6.35 -14.25
CA PRO A 164 21.12 5.07 -14.87
C PRO A 164 21.46 3.82 -14.04
N ARG A 165 22.23 3.98 -12.95
CA ARG A 165 22.59 2.91 -12.02
C ARG A 165 21.67 2.84 -10.79
N ALA A 166 20.60 3.63 -10.74
CA ALA A 166 19.65 3.69 -9.62
C ALA A 166 19.09 2.30 -9.22
N ARG A 167 18.92 1.40 -10.19
CA ARG A 167 18.47 0.02 -9.97
C ARG A 167 19.41 -0.82 -9.08
N PHE A 168 20.68 -0.42 -8.94
CA PHE A 168 21.65 -1.04 -8.03
C PHE A 168 21.66 -0.35 -6.65
N GLY A 169 20.68 0.51 -6.42
CA GLY A 169 20.49 1.27 -5.22
C GLY A 169 21.15 2.64 -5.25
N VAL A 170 20.41 3.64 -4.79
CA VAL A 170 20.84 5.04 -4.65
C VAL A 170 20.26 5.62 -3.36
N ASP A 171 20.97 6.55 -2.73
CA ASP A 171 20.47 7.22 -1.54
C ASP A 171 19.67 8.48 -1.92
N ALA A 172 18.55 8.70 -1.24
CA ALA A 172 17.73 9.89 -1.38
C ALA A 172 18.55 11.14 -1.02
N PRO A 173 18.47 12.23 -1.82
CA PRO A 173 19.31 13.42 -1.64
C PRO A 173 19.16 14.07 -0.26
N ARG A 174 17.93 14.19 0.25
CA ARG A 174 17.59 14.80 1.55
C ARG A 174 18.35 16.12 1.80
N PRO A 175 18.08 17.17 1.00
CA PRO A 175 18.83 18.43 1.05
C PRO A 175 18.76 19.11 2.43
N PRO A 176 19.64 20.11 2.70
CA PRO A 176 19.58 20.88 3.94
C PRO A 176 18.18 21.47 4.18
N GLY A 177 17.64 21.25 5.37
CA GLY A 177 16.26 21.62 5.72
C GLY A 177 15.26 20.47 5.64
N SER A 178 15.64 19.31 5.09
CA SER A 178 14.83 18.09 5.20
C SER A 178 14.74 17.63 6.66
N GLY A 179 13.52 17.30 7.09
CA GLY A 179 13.28 16.73 8.41
C GLY A 179 13.79 15.28 8.52
N ALA A 180 13.85 14.75 9.75
CA ALA A 180 14.20 13.35 9.96
C ALA A 180 13.16 12.41 9.31
N ARG A 181 13.61 11.23 8.87
CA ARG A 181 12.79 10.25 8.14
C ARG A 181 12.63 8.98 8.94
N ALA A 182 11.47 8.33 8.83
CA ALA A 182 11.20 7.00 9.38
C ALA A 182 11.85 5.88 8.56
N THR A 183 12.30 6.15 7.34
CA THR A 183 12.86 5.16 6.42
C THR A 183 14.35 5.39 6.14
N PRO A 184 15.09 4.31 5.81
CA PRO A 184 16.45 4.43 5.28
C PRO A 184 16.51 5.37 4.08
N ALA A 185 17.68 5.96 3.80
CA ALA A 185 17.86 6.78 2.60
C ALA A 185 17.98 5.95 1.33
N ARG A 186 18.27 4.64 1.43
CA ARG A 186 18.55 3.77 0.29
C ARG A 186 17.27 3.42 -0.49
N TRP A 187 17.30 3.48 -1.81
CA TRP A 187 16.20 3.15 -2.71
C TRP A 187 16.66 2.26 -3.87
N TYR A 188 15.90 1.22 -4.18
CA TYR A 188 16.09 0.37 -5.38
C TYR A 188 14.95 0.49 -6.39
N ASN A 189 13.72 0.74 -5.91
CA ASN A 189 12.50 0.70 -6.72
C ASN A 189 11.87 2.08 -6.91
N PHE A 190 11.62 2.46 -8.17
CA PHE A 190 11.13 3.79 -8.54
C PHE A 190 9.82 3.76 -9.34
N ASP A 191 9.38 2.58 -9.78
CA ASP A 191 8.08 2.39 -10.43
C ASP A 191 7.14 1.54 -9.55
N PRO A 192 5.81 1.73 -9.65
CA PRO A 192 4.86 1.00 -8.81
C PRO A 192 4.93 -0.52 -8.94
N ALA A 193 5.28 -1.06 -10.12
CA ALA A 193 5.28 -2.50 -10.32
C ALA A 193 6.40 -3.17 -9.53
N THR A 194 7.64 -2.70 -9.70
CA THR A 194 8.76 -3.27 -8.94
C THR A 194 8.64 -2.96 -7.45
N TYR A 195 8.16 -1.76 -7.09
CA TYR A 195 7.92 -1.41 -5.70
C TYR A 195 6.95 -2.36 -5.02
N LEU A 196 5.79 -2.65 -5.62
CA LEU A 196 4.80 -3.54 -5.02
C LEU A 196 5.26 -5.00 -5.00
N GLU A 197 5.92 -5.47 -6.06
CA GLU A 197 6.50 -6.82 -6.10
C GLU A 197 7.54 -7.02 -4.98
N CYS A 198 8.52 -6.11 -4.88
CA CYS A 198 9.55 -6.13 -3.84
C CYS A 198 8.95 -5.97 -2.43
N ALA A 199 7.89 -5.16 -2.30
CA ALA A 199 7.18 -4.96 -1.04
C ALA A 199 6.65 -6.27 -0.48
N VAL A 200 5.90 -7.05 -1.28
CA VAL A 200 5.35 -8.33 -0.82
C VAL A 200 6.38 -9.45 -0.81
N ALA A 201 7.32 -9.49 -1.76
CA ALA A 201 8.38 -10.49 -1.79
C ALA A 201 9.25 -10.44 -0.52
N GLY A 202 9.71 -9.24 -0.15
CA GLY A 202 10.57 -9.03 1.02
C GLY A 202 9.85 -9.18 2.37
N SER A 203 8.55 -8.87 2.44
CA SER A 203 7.80 -8.88 3.71
C SER A 203 7.00 -10.17 3.96
N LEU A 204 6.49 -10.82 2.91
CA LEU A 204 5.55 -11.94 3.00
C LEU A 204 6.03 -13.21 2.28
N GLY A 205 7.08 -13.11 1.45
CA GLY A 205 7.60 -14.17 0.57
C GLY A 205 7.23 -13.96 -0.90
N GLY A 206 7.87 -14.70 -1.82
CA GLY A 206 7.70 -14.54 -3.27
C GLY A 206 7.06 -15.74 -3.98
N TRP A 207 6.22 -15.45 -4.99
CA TRP A 207 5.56 -16.43 -5.87
C TRP A 207 5.59 -15.96 -7.33
N ASP A 208 5.52 -16.88 -8.27
CA ASP A 208 5.50 -16.61 -9.70
C ASP A 208 4.09 -16.17 -10.13
N ALA A 209 4.00 -15.21 -11.04
CA ALA A 209 2.71 -14.67 -11.48
C ALA A 209 1.88 -15.65 -12.31
N ALA A 210 2.55 -16.50 -13.10
CA ALA A 210 1.94 -17.30 -14.16
C ALA A 210 1.30 -18.58 -13.62
N ASP A 211 1.95 -19.23 -12.65
CA ASP A 211 1.44 -20.45 -12.03
C ASP A 211 1.22 -20.31 -10.51
N GLY A 212 1.64 -19.19 -9.91
CA GLY A 212 1.64 -18.99 -8.47
C GLY A 212 2.54 -19.97 -7.73
N ALA A 213 3.43 -20.68 -8.44
CA ALA A 213 4.46 -21.50 -7.83
C ALA A 213 5.44 -20.58 -7.10
N ARG A 214 6.22 -21.15 -6.18
CA ARG A 214 7.11 -20.35 -5.35
C ARG A 214 8.35 -19.92 -6.13
N VAL A 215 8.75 -18.65 -6.02
CA VAL A 215 10.05 -18.18 -6.51
C VAL A 215 11.13 -18.52 -5.47
N PRO A 216 12.20 -19.26 -5.82
CA PRO A 216 13.31 -19.49 -4.91
C PRO A 216 14.02 -18.17 -4.60
N LEU A 217 14.21 -17.85 -3.32
CA LEU A 217 15.13 -16.78 -2.92
C LEU A 217 16.57 -17.23 -3.19
N PRO A 218 17.45 -16.35 -3.72
CA PRO A 218 18.88 -16.63 -3.81
C PRO A 218 19.42 -16.95 -2.43
N ALA A 219 19.94 -18.16 -2.22
CA ALA A 219 20.64 -18.50 -0.99
C ALA A 219 22.13 -18.14 -1.11
N PRO A 220 22.78 -17.70 0.00
CA PRO A 220 24.22 -17.67 0.09
C PRO A 220 24.83 -19.03 -0.30
N PRO A 221 26.06 -19.07 -0.86
CA PRO A 221 26.71 -20.32 -1.21
C PRO A 221 26.79 -21.26 0.01
N GLY A 222 26.16 -22.43 -0.09
CA GLY A 222 26.14 -23.44 0.98
C GLY A 222 24.92 -23.40 1.90
N GLU A 223 24.02 -22.44 1.73
CA GLU A 223 22.75 -22.41 2.46
C GLU A 223 21.60 -23.02 1.63
N PRO A 224 20.68 -23.77 2.27
CA PRO A 224 19.48 -24.23 1.59
C PRO A 224 18.61 -23.02 1.21
N PRO A 225 17.92 -23.03 0.05
CA PRO A 225 17.02 -21.95 -0.36
C PRO A 225 16.05 -21.57 0.75
N ALA A 226 16.05 -20.29 1.16
CA ALA A 226 15.13 -19.78 2.17
C ALA A 226 13.69 -20.07 1.76
N ARG A 227 12.92 -20.70 2.67
CA ARG A 227 11.58 -21.21 2.38
C ARG A 227 10.48 -20.22 2.71
N SER A 228 9.93 -19.57 1.68
CA SER A 228 8.63 -18.87 1.77
C SER A 228 7.50 -19.90 1.78
N TYR A 229 6.89 -20.12 2.94
CA TYR A 229 5.73 -21.01 3.06
C TYR A 229 4.43 -20.25 2.83
N VAL A 230 3.47 -20.88 2.17
CA VAL A 230 2.09 -20.37 2.14
C VAL A 230 1.53 -20.51 3.56
N ARG A 231 1.10 -19.39 4.14
CA ARG A 231 0.50 -19.35 5.47
C ARG A 231 -0.78 -18.56 5.44
N THR A 232 -1.73 -18.97 6.27
CA THR A 232 -2.95 -18.20 6.51
C THR A 232 -2.60 -16.85 7.13
N ILE A 233 -3.20 -15.79 6.61
CA ILE A 233 -3.19 -14.46 7.22
C ILE A 233 -4.62 -14.11 7.59
N THR A 234 -4.83 -13.70 8.84
CA THR A 234 -6.17 -13.36 9.35
C THR A 234 -6.26 -11.89 9.76
N THR A 235 -5.12 -11.26 10.03
CA THR A 235 -5.03 -9.87 10.44
C THR A 235 -3.64 -9.32 10.12
N MET A 236 -3.54 -8.01 9.94
CA MET A 236 -2.29 -7.28 9.71
C MET A 236 -2.25 -6.05 10.61
N THR A 237 -1.07 -5.78 11.16
CA THR A 237 -0.80 -4.58 11.97
C THR A 237 -0.29 -3.44 11.08
N TRP A 238 -0.34 -2.20 11.58
CA TRP A 238 0.30 -1.07 10.89
C TRP A 238 1.83 -1.24 10.76
N GLY A 239 2.46 -1.95 11.71
CA GLY A 239 3.85 -2.39 11.60
C GLY A 239 4.10 -3.34 10.43
N ASP A 240 3.19 -4.29 10.15
CA ASP A 240 3.27 -5.16 8.97
C ASP A 240 3.19 -4.34 7.67
N LEU A 241 2.30 -3.35 7.61
CA LEU A 241 2.17 -2.46 6.46
C LEU A 241 3.38 -1.56 6.29
N ALA A 242 4.00 -1.10 7.38
CA ALA A 242 5.23 -0.33 7.32
C ALA A 242 6.39 -1.20 6.81
N ARG A 243 6.47 -2.46 7.23
CA ARG A 243 7.44 -3.43 6.69
C ARG A 243 7.23 -3.65 5.19
N ILE A 244 5.98 -3.81 4.73
CA ILE A 244 5.64 -3.87 3.30
C ILE A 244 6.17 -2.64 2.57
N ALA A 245 5.87 -1.44 3.07
CA ALA A 245 6.31 -0.19 2.44
C ALA A 245 7.85 -0.08 2.38
N VAL A 246 8.54 -0.37 3.47
CA VAL A 246 10.02 -0.33 3.52
C VAL A 246 10.62 -1.38 2.59
N CYS A 247 10.09 -2.61 2.55
CA CYS A 247 10.54 -3.62 1.59
C CYS A 247 10.34 -3.15 0.15
N GLY A 248 9.24 -2.46 -0.16
CA GLY A 248 9.02 -1.89 -1.49
C GLY A 248 10.10 -0.90 -1.90
N GLN A 249 10.66 -0.17 -0.94
CA GLN A 249 11.76 0.75 -1.16
C GLN A 249 13.13 0.05 -1.27
N VAL A 250 13.46 -0.86 -0.34
CA VAL A 250 14.84 -1.32 -0.11
C VAL A 250 15.16 -2.73 -0.61
N TYR A 251 14.15 -3.52 -0.98
CA TYR A 251 14.34 -4.91 -1.41
C TYR A 251 14.66 -4.98 -2.91
N GLU A 252 15.74 -5.70 -3.23
CA GLU A 252 16.27 -5.92 -4.60
C GLU A 252 15.79 -7.27 -5.18
#